data_AF-A0A7S2BV47-F1
#
_entry.id   AF-A0A7S2BV47-F1
#
_cell.length_a   1.000
_cell.length_b   1.000
_cell.length_c   1.000
_cell.angle_alpha   90.00
_cell.angle_beta   90.00
_cell.angle_gamma   90.00
#
_symmetry.space_group_name_H-M   'P 1'
#
loop_
_entity.id
_entity.type
_entity.pdbx_description
1 polymer ?
#
loop_
_entity_poly.entity_id
_entity_poly.type
_entity_poly.pdbx_seq_one_letter_code
_entity_poly.pdbx_strand_id
1 'polypeptide(L)'
;TVSLAQSMNPNIVFEVFIHKVDGDLFLTDEQKIDCQHEIQKFVIDELAEAQLDIHLSFYLTSIYDHTIFEAFSKVVQKLMPQLPTLENLLNILISNCNMEKSFLFDVVSKIYIATDSNPVDMQSYELCSDMIDVVIDVSCIYGIDDSNGNGRLTSGELGDAAMGAMGGAAAGGESG
;
A
#
# COMPACT_ATOMS: atom_id res chain seq x y z
N THR A 1 -18.51 9.04 -18.75
CA THR A 1 -17.07 9.38 -18.56
C THR A 1 -16.20 8.15 -18.59
N VAL A 2 -16.52 7.07 -17.87
CA VAL A 2 -15.82 5.77 -17.98
C VAL A 2 -15.85 5.23 -19.42
N SER A 3 -17.02 5.29 -20.08
CA SER A 3 -17.19 4.94 -21.50
C SER A 3 -16.31 5.74 -22.46
N LEU A 4 -16.07 7.03 -22.15
CA LEU A 4 -15.21 7.91 -22.95
C LEU A 4 -13.72 7.61 -22.70
N ALA A 5 -13.34 7.27 -21.46
CA ALA A 5 -11.96 6.92 -21.14
C ALA A 5 -11.59 5.57 -21.79
N GLN A 6 -12.49 4.59 -21.76
CA GLN A 6 -12.29 3.29 -22.41
C GLN A 6 -12.16 3.40 -23.93
N SER A 7 -12.92 4.29 -24.57
CA SER A 7 -12.81 4.50 -26.02
C SER A 7 -11.50 5.17 -26.44
N MET A 8 -10.87 5.93 -25.53
CA MET A 8 -9.59 6.60 -25.77
C MET A 8 -8.39 5.69 -25.47
N ASN A 9 -8.47 4.87 -24.41
CA ASN A 9 -7.43 3.91 -24.10
C ASN A 9 -8.05 2.64 -23.48
N PRO A 10 -8.09 1.52 -24.22
CA PRO A 10 -8.68 0.27 -23.75
C PRO A 10 -7.84 -0.45 -22.67
N ASN A 11 -6.59 -0.04 -22.45
CA ASN A 11 -5.70 -0.60 -21.43
C ASN A 11 -5.78 0.14 -20.08
N ILE A 12 -6.76 1.04 -19.90
CA ILE A 12 -6.95 1.73 -18.62
C ILE A 12 -7.50 0.73 -17.60
N VAL A 13 -6.91 0.74 -16.42
CA VAL A 13 -7.42 0.00 -15.25
C VAL A 13 -8.41 0.90 -14.51
N PHE A 14 -9.61 0.38 -14.25
CA PHE A 14 -10.66 1.10 -13.54
C PHE A 14 -10.85 0.51 -12.14
N GLU A 15 -10.63 1.34 -11.14
CA GLU A 15 -10.70 0.98 -9.73
C GLU A 15 -11.68 1.95 -9.05
N VAL A 16 -12.65 1.39 -8.34
CA VAL A 16 -13.74 2.15 -7.70
C VAL A 16 -13.55 2.11 -6.19
N PHE A 17 -13.38 3.30 -5.60
CA PHE A 17 -13.31 3.44 -4.15
C PHE A 17 -14.66 3.88 -3.61
N ILE A 18 -15.30 2.99 -2.86
CA ILE A 18 -16.46 3.31 -2.03
C ILE A 18 -15.89 3.92 -0.75
N HIS A 19 -15.79 5.25 -0.77
CA HIS A 19 -15.09 6.02 0.24
C HIS A 19 -16.00 6.43 1.40
N LYS A 20 -15.38 6.74 2.54
CA LYS A 20 -16.03 7.18 3.77
C LYS A 20 -16.95 6.11 4.37
N VAL A 21 -16.45 4.88 4.41
CA VAL A 21 -17.13 3.77 5.11
C VAL A 21 -16.94 3.82 6.63
N ASP A 22 -16.25 4.84 7.13
CA ASP A 22 -16.16 5.22 8.53
C ASP A 22 -17.44 5.93 9.02
N GLY A 23 -18.00 5.42 10.13
CA GLY A 23 -19.05 6.10 10.90
C GLY A 23 -20.23 5.22 11.30
N ASP A 24 -21.06 5.75 12.19
CA ASP A 24 -22.30 5.16 12.74
C ASP A 24 -23.36 4.73 11.69
N LEU A 25 -23.09 4.97 10.40
CA LEU A 25 -23.94 4.61 9.26
C LEU A 25 -23.85 3.12 8.92
N PHE A 26 -22.70 2.48 9.18
CA PHE A 26 -22.48 1.05 9.00
C PHE A 26 -22.15 0.44 10.36
N LEU A 27 -23.19 -0.01 11.06
CA LEU A 27 -23.12 -0.57 12.41
C LEU A 27 -22.48 -1.96 12.42
N THR A 28 -22.46 -2.65 11.29
CA THR A 28 -21.87 -3.99 11.14
C THR A 28 -21.13 -4.15 9.81
N ASP A 29 -20.13 -5.04 9.77
CA ASP A 29 -19.41 -5.37 8.54
C ASP A 29 -20.31 -6.05 7.49
N GLU A 30 -21.39 -6.71 7.92
CA GLU A 30 -22.42 -7.26 7.03
C GLU A 30 -23.10 -6.17 6.19
N GLN A 31 -23.42 -5.02 6.80
CA GLN A 31 -24.00 -3.88 6.07
C GLN A 31 -23.03 -3.28 5.04
N LYS A 32 -21.72 -3.32 5.33
CA LYS A 32 -20.70 -2.86 4.37
C LYS A 32 -20.62 -3.80 3.16
N ILE A 33 -20.66 -5.11 3.40
CA ILE A 33 -20.67 -6.14 2.36
C ILE A 33 -21.93 -6.03 1.50
N ASP A 34 -23.10 -5.86 2.12
CA ASP A 34 -24.36 -5.68 1.39
C ASP A 34 -24.36 -4.42 0.52
N CYS A 35 -23.90 -3.29 1.09
CA CYS A 35 -23.78 -2.04 0.34
C CYS A 35 -22.79 -2.17 -0.82
N GLN A 36 -21.65 -2.83 -0.60
CA GLN A 36 -20.68 -3.12 -1.65
C GLN A 36 -21.30 -3.96 -2.77
N HIS A 37 -22.02 -5.02 -2.43
CA HIS A 37 -22.69 -5.87 -3.42
C HIS A 37 -23.77 -5.13 -4.19
N GLU A 38 -24.55 -4.27 -3.52
CA GLU A 38 -25.58 -3.46 -4.16
C GLU A 38 -24.96 -2.49 -5.19
N ILE A 39 -23.91 -1.76 -4.79
CA ILE A 39 -23.19 -0.84 -5.67
C ILE A 39 -22.52 -1.61 -6.82
N GLN A 40 -21.84 -2.72 -6.52
CA GLN A 40 -21.18 -3.53 -7.54
C GLN A 40 -22.18 -4.02 -8.58
N LYS A 41 -23.32 -4.55 -8.15
CA LYS A 41 -24.37 -5.02 -9.05
C LYS A 41 -24.92 -3.88 -9.89
N PHE A 42 -25.26 -2.75 -9.27
CA PHE A 42 -25.77 -1.58 -9.96
C PHE A 42 -24.83 -1.11 -11.08
N VAL A 43 -23.53 -1.00 -10.78
CA VAL A 43 -22.53 -0.53 -11.75
C VAL A 43 -22.28 -1.56 -12.86
N ILE A 44 -22.28 -2.86 -12.55
CA ILE A 44 -22.14 -3.93 -13.55
C ILE A 44 -23.35 -3.95 -14.49
N ASP A 45 -24.56 -3.80 -13.95
CA ASP A 45 -25.79 -3.74 -14.74
C ASP A 45 -25.77 -2.52 -15.69
N GLU A 46 -25.34 -1.35 -15.22
CA GLU A 46 -25.19 -0.14 -16.04
C GLU A 46 -24.11 -0.29 -17.14
N LEU A 47 -23.00 -0.98 -16.83
CA LEU A 47 -21.96 -1.33 -17.81
C LEU A 47 -22.45 -2.31 -18.88
N ALA A 48 -23.25 -3.30 -18.48
CA ALA A 48 -23.84 -4.28 -19.38
C ALA A 48 -24.82 -3.62 -20.36
N GLU A 49 -25.62 -2.66 -19.91
CA GLU A 49 -26.48 -1.84 -20.77
C GLU A 49 -25.67 -1.02 -21.78
N ALA A 50 -24.50 -0.52 -21.38
CA ALA A 50 -23.57 0.21 -22.24
C ALA A 50 -22.72 -0.69 -23.18
N GLN A 51 -22.85 -2.03 -23.10
CA GLN A 51 -22.06 -3.02 -23.85
C GLN A 51 -20.54 -2.88 -23.67
N LEU A 52 -20.11 -2.45 -22.49
CA LEU A 52 -18.70 -2.28 -22.13
C LEU A 52 -18.24 -3.44 -21.25
N ASP A 53 -17.36 -4.29 -21.78
CA ASP A 53 -16.72 -5.37 -21.02
C ASP A 53 -15.49 -4.84 -20.27
N ILE A 54 -15.74 -4.15 -19.16
CA ILE A 54 -14.71 -3.55 -18.30
C ILE A 54 -14.70 -4.26 -16.96
N HIS A 55 -13.53 -4.78 -16.58
CA HIS A 55 -13.34 -5.36 -15.25
C HIS A 55 -13.11 -4.26 -14.21
N LEU A 56 -14.12 -3.99 -13.39
CA LEU A 56 -14.03 -3.07 -12.25
C LEU A 56 -13.62 -3.80 -10.99
N SER A 57 -12.70 -3.19 -10.23
CA SER A 57 -12.41 -3.61 -8.85
C SER A 57 -12.96 -2.60 -7.86
N PHE A 58 -13.59 -3.09 -6.80
CA PHE A 58 -14.25 -2.26 -5.78
C PHE A 58 -13.49 -2.38 -4.46
N TYR A 59 -13.25 -1.24 -3.81
CA TYR A 59 -12.59 -1.16 -2.51
C TYR A 59 -13.40 -0.30 -1.57
N LEU A 60 -13.67 -0.81 -0.38
CA LEU A 60 -14.21 -0.02 0.73
C LEU A 60 -13.03 0.69 1.39
N THR A 61 -13.10 2.02 1.48
CA THR A 61 -11.97 2.81 1.99
C THR A 61 -12.42 3.88 2.97
N SER A 62 -11.61 4.09 4.01
CA SER A 62 -11.76 5.15 5.00
C SER A 62 -10.40 5.78 5.27
N ILE A 63 -10.40 7.06 5.65
CA ILE A 63 -9.17 7.77 6.03
C ILE A 63 -8.80 7.59 7.51
N TYR A 64 -9.69 6.99 8.31
CA TYR A 64 -9.49 6.79 9.75
C TYR A 64 -8.94 5.41 10.07
N ASP A 65 -8.92 4.51 9.08
CA ASP A 65 -8.33 3.18 9.17
C ASP A 65 -7.26 3.01 8.07
N HIS A 66 -6.60 1.86 8.07
CA HIS A 66 -5.52 1.58 7.12
C HIS A 66 -6.02 1.09 5.74
N THR A 67 -7.35 0.99 5.55
CA THR A 67 -7.96 0.41 4.34
C THR A 67 -7.65 1.24 3.09
N ILE A 68 -7.54 2.56 3.22
CA ILE A 68 -7.19 3.44 2.10
C ILE A 68 -5.80 3.12 1.55
N PHE A 69 -4.81 2.92 2.43
CA PHE A 69 -3.44 2.60 2.03
C PHE A 69 -3.34 1.19 1.43
N GLU A 70 -4.11 0.24 1.97
CA GLU A 70 -4.20 -1.11 1.42
C GLU A 70 -4.81 -1.12 0.01
N ALA A 71 -5.91 -0.40 -0.19
CA ALA A 71 -6.55 -0.27 -1.50
C ALA A 71 -5.60 0.38 -2.51
N PHE A 72 -4.92 1.47 -2.13
CA PHE A 72 -3.91 2.09 -2.99
C PHE A 72 -2.75 1.14 -3.32
N SER A 73 -2.32 0.29 -2.39
CA SER A 73 -1.28 -0.71 -2.64
C SER A 73 -1.68 -1.71 -3.71
N LYS A 74 -2.92 -2.20 -3.68
CA LYS A 74 -3.46 -3.08 -4.73
C LYS A 74 -3.56 -2.38 -6.09
N VAL A 75 -3.96 -1.10 -6.09
CA VAL A 75 -4.03 -0.31 -7.33
C VAL A 75 -2.63 -0.08 -7.93
N VAL A 76 -1.65 0.31 -7.12
CA VAL A 76 -0.27 0.53 -7.57
C VAL A 76 0.35 -0.76 -8.11
N GLN A 77 0.10 -1.89 -7.45
CA GLN A 77 0.57 -3.20 -7.91
C GLN A 77 0.06 -3.56 -9.31
N LYS A 78 -1.22 -3.28 -9.61
CA LYS A 78 -1.79 -3.51 -10.94
C LYS A 78 -1.17 -2.64 -12.03
N LEU A 79 -0.59 -1.49 -11.66
CA LEU A 79 0.10 -0.61 -12.60
C LEU A 79 1.55 -1.06 -12.88
N MET A 80 2.13 -1.95 -12.08
CA MET A 80 3.53 -2.36 -12.18
C MET A 80 3.70 -3.69 -12.93
N PRO A 81 4.22 -3.69 -14.18
CA PRO A 81 4.36 -4.92 -14.97
C PRO A 81 5.42 -5.88 -14.43
N GLN A 82 6.41 -5.39 -13.68
CA GLN A 82 7.47 -6.20 -13.06
C GLN A 82 7.11 -6.81 -11.69
N LEU A 83 5.86 -6.70 -11.23
CA LEU A 83 5.42 -7.25 -9.94
C LEU A 83 5.78 -8.74 -9.74
N PRO A 84 5.60 -9.65 -10.73
CA PRO A 84 5.91 -11.08 -10.53
C PRO A 84 7.38 -11.35 -10.23
N THR A 85 8.28 -10.52 -10.76
CA THR A 85 9.72 -10.64 -10.47
C THR A 85 10.00 -10.29 -9.01
N LEU A 86 9.37 -9.23 -8.50
CA LEU A 86 9.55 -8.75 -7.14
C LEU A 86 8.96 -9.73 -6.12
N GLU A 87 7.78 -10.28 -6.41
CA GLU A 87 7.16 -11.36 -5.61
C GLU A 87 8.06 -12.60 -5.56
N ASN A 88 8.65 -13.02 -6.68
CA ASN A 88 9.57 -14.16 -6.69
C ASN A 88 10.83 -13.91 -5.85
N LEU A 89 11.36 -12.68 -5.86
CA LEU A 89 12.50 -12.31 -4.99
C LEU A 89 12.13 -12.36 -3.51
N LEU A 90 10.94 -11.88 -3.14
CA LEU A 90 10.43 -11.97 -1.77
C LEU A 90 10.20 -13.43 -1.36
N ASN A 91 9.66 -14.27 -2.25
CA ASN A 91 9.47 -15.70 -1.98
C ASN A 91 10.82 -16.43 -1.74
N ILE A 92 11.84 -16.10 -2.53
CA ILE A 92 13.20 -16.62 -2.31
C ILE A 92 13.73 -16.15 -0.95
N LEU A 93 13.55 -14.87 -0.59
CA LEU A 93 13.98 -14.33 0.70
C LEU A 93 13.33 -15.06 1.87
N ILE A 94 12.00 -15.17 1.87
CA ILE A 94 11.24 -15.85 2.93
C ILE A 94 11.66 -17.31 3.06
N SER A 95 11.79 -18.02 1.94
CA SER A 95 12.15 -19.44 1.93
C SER A 95 13.58 -19.69 2.45
N ASN A 96 14.52 -18.76 2.25
CA ASN A 96 15.90 -18.93 2.70
C ASN A 96 16.12 -18.42 4.14
N CYS A 97 15.41 -17.36 4.54
CA CYS A 97 15.54 -16.74 5.85
C CYS A 97 14.55 -17.27 6.89
N ASN A 98 13.64 -18.17 6.49
CA ASN A 98 12.64 -18.78 7.34
C ASN A 98 11.71 -17.75 8.02
N MET A 99 11.37 -16.69 7.28
CA MET A 99 10.43 -15.65 7.70
C MET A 99 8.98 -16.13 7.49
N GLU A 100 8.02 -15.53 8.18
CA GLU A 100 6.61 -15.86 8.03
C GLU A 100 5.92 -15.01 6.94
N LYS A 101 6.31 -13.74 6.85
CA LYS A 101 5.74 -12.75 5.94
C LYS A 101 6.77 -11.67 5.59
N SER A 102 6.71 -11.12 4.39
CA SER A 102 7.57 -10.00 3.98
C SER A 102 6.81 -8.99 3.14
N PHE A 103 6.99 -7.71 3.46
CA PHE A 103 6.40 -6.60 2.72
C PHE A 103 7.50 -5.67 2.23
N LEU A 104 7.34 -5.15 1.01
CA LEU A 104 8.16 -4.07 0.49
C LEU A 104 7.35 -2.78 0.47
N PHE A 105 7.66 -1.86 1.38
CA PHE A 105 6.94 -0.60 1.55
C PHE A 105 7.64 0.59 0.90
N ASP A 106 6.87 1.52 0.37
CA ASP A 106 7.27 2.92 0.26
C ASP A 106 7.01 3.64 1.59
N VAL A 107 8.07 4.14 2.20
CA VAL A 107 8.07 4.72 3.56
C VAL A 107 7.21 5.99 3.63
N VAL A 108 7.21 6.81 2.58
CA VAL A 108 6.50 8.10 2.59
C VAL A 108 5.00 7.92 2.44
N SER A 109 4.58 7.04 1.52
CA SER A 109 3.15 6.82 1.23
C SER A 109 2.52 5.70 2.03
N LYS A 110 3.32 4.87 2.72
CA LYS A 110 2.90 3.63 3.41
C LYS A 110 2.23 2.60 2.49
N ILE A 111 2.45 2.74 1.19
CA ILE A 111 1.96 1.82 0.16
C ILE A 111 2.94 0.65 0.08
N TYR A 112 2.45 -0.58 0.13
CA TYR A 112 3.29 -1.75 -0.15
C TYR A 112 3.33 -2.03 -1.65
N ILE A 113 4.53 -1.97 -2.21
CA ILE A 113 4.81 -2.16 -3.63
C ILE A 113 4.73 -3.64 -4.00
N ALA A 114 5.19 -4.52 -3.10
CA ALA A 114 5.09 -5.97 -3.27
C ALA A 114 5.00 -6.69 -1.93
N THR A 115 4.44 -7.89 -1.99
CA THR A 115 4.34 -8.86 -0.91
C THR A 115 4.79 -10.21 -1.47
N ASP A 116 5.16 -11.12 -0.58
CA ASP A 116 5.27 -12.53 -0.91
C ASP A 116 3.90 -13.16 -1.23
N SER A 117 3.92 -14.42 -1.69
CA SER A 117 2.74 -15.16 -2.15
C SER A 117 1.76 -15.58 -1.04
N ASN A 118 2.11 -15.49 0.24
CA ASN A 118 1.15 -15.78 1.32
C ASN A 118 0.04 -14.73 1.31
N PRO A 119 -1.22 -15.09 1.64
CA PRO A 119 -2.29 -14.11 1.71
C PRO A 119 -1.94 -13.00 2.70
N VAL A 120 -2.27 -11.76 2.34
CA VAL A 120 -2.06 -10.61 3.22
C VAL A 120 -3.16 -10.61 4.27
N ASP A 121 -2.75 -10.77 5.52
CA ASP A 121 -3.59 -10.53 6.67
C ASP A 121 -3.57 -9.03 7.02
N MET A 122 -4.76 -8.48 7.29
CA MET A 122 -4.92 -7.05 7.54
C MET A 122 -4.24 -6.61 8.83
N GLN A 123 -4.24 -7.47 9.87
CA GLN A 123 -3.59 -7.14 11.15
C GLN A 123 -2.08 -7.04 11.00
N SER A 124 -1.50 -7.96 10.22
CA SER A 124 -0.08 -7.93 9.89
C SER A 124 0.31 -6.66 9.13
N TYR A 125 -0.55 -6.20 8.20
CA TYR A 125 -0.34 -4.95 7.49
C TYR A 125 -0.39 -3.73 8.42
N GLU A 126 -1.39 -3.65 9.29
CA GLU A 126 -1.54 -2.56 10.27
C GLU A 126 -0.30 -2.47 11.18
N LEU A 127 0.16 -3.60 11.72
CA LEU A 127 1.33 -3.66 12.59
C LEU A 127 2.60 -3.16 11.88
N CYS A 128 2.83 -3.57 10.62
CA CYS A 128 3.98 -3.10 9.85
C CYS A 128 3.88 -1.60 9.51
N SER A 129 2.67 -1.09 9.25
CA SER A 129 2.42 0.32 8.99
C SER A 129 2.73 1.19 10.21
N ASP A 130 2.25 0.77 11.38
CA ASP A 130 2.52 1.44 12.66
C ASP A 130 4.01 1.37 13.03
N MET A 131 4.69 0.27 12.69
CA MET A 131 6.13 0.15 12.90
C MET A 131 6.91 1.18 12.09
N ILE A 132 6.50 1.47 10.85
CA ILE A 132 7.13 2.51 10.02
C ILE A 132 7.01 3.87 10.72
N ASP A 133 5.83 4.21 11.23
CA ASP A 133 5.64 5.48 11.97
C ASP A 133 6.56 5.58 13.17
N VAL A 134 6.63 4.54 14.00
CA VAL A 134 7.51 4.53 15.18
C VAL A 134 8.97 4.73 14.79
N VAL A 135 9.44 4.04 13.75
CA VAL A 135 10.82 4.17 13.28
C VAL A 135 11.09 5.57 12.77
N ILE A 136 10.16 6.15 12.00
CA ILE A 136 10.28 7.52 11.48
C ILE A 136 10.26 8.54 12.60
N ASP A 137 9.30 8.46 13.53
CA ASP A 137 9.16 9.38 14.65
C ASP A 137 10.40 9.38 15.56
N VAL A 138 10.94 8.20 15.88
CA VAL A 138 12.18 8.06 16.66
C VAL A 138 13.38 8.61 15.89
N SER A 139 13.46 8.34 14.59
CA SER A 139 14.53 8.86 13.73
C SER A 139 14.44 10.38 13.58
N CYS A 140 13.25 10.98 13.61
CA CYS A 140 13.07 12.43 13.62
C CYS A 140 13.59 13.07 14.91
N ILE A 141 13.54 12.34 16.03
CA ILE A 141 14.02 12.85 17.33
C ILE A 141 15.53 12.67 17.47
N TYR A 142 16.06 11.49 17.14
CA TYR A 142 17.45 11.12 17.46
C TYR A 142 18.36 10.91 16.24
N GLY A 143 17.82 10.87 15.02
CA GLY A 143 18.57 10.69 13.77
C GLY A 143 19.06 11.98 13.14
N ILE A 144 18.87 13.12 13.81
CA ILE A 144 19.42 14.40 13.38
C ILE A 144 20.89 14.44 13.82
N ASP A 145 21.82 14.23 12.89
CA ASP A 145 23.21 14.56 13.13
C ASP A 145 23.33 16.09 13.29
N ASP A 146 23.86 16.53 14.44
CA ASP A 146 24.16 17.94 14.78
C ASP A 146 25.12 18.63 13.78
N SER A 147 25.56 17.93 12.74
CA SER A 147 26.51 18.42 11.73
C SER A 147 25.89 19.36 10.68
N ASN A 148 24.56 19.48 10.62
CA ASN A 148 23.91 20.37 9.64
C ASN A 148 22.84 21.25 10.30
N GLY A 149 23.29 22.38 10.84
CA GLY A 149 22.45 23.42 11.44
C GLY A 149 21.54 24.15 10.45
N ASN A 150 20.61 23.44 9.82
CA ASN A 150 19.50 24.04 9.08
C ASN A 150 18.26 23.12 9.18
N GLY A 151 17.51 23.29 10.26
CA GLY A 151 16.31 22.52 10.56
C GLY A 151 15.20 22.78 9.55
N ARG A 152 15.11 21.92 8.52
CA ARG A 152 13.86 21.59 7.82
C ARG A 152 14.09 20.35 6.95
N LEU A 153 13.74 19.17 7.50
CA LEU A 153 13.74 17.92 6.75
C LEU A 153 12.74 18.06 5.59
N THR A 154 13.23 17.95 4.35
CA THR A 154 12.39 17.82 3.18
C THR A 154 12.05 16.34 2.97
N SER A 155 10.90 16.04 2.34
CA SER A 155 10.35 14.68 2.22
C SER A 155 11.31 13.63 1.63
N GLY A 156 12.35 14.06 0.90
CA GLY A 156 13.39 13.17 0.37
C GLY A 156 14.44 12.74 1.39
N GLU A 157 14.69 13.53 2.43
CA GLU A 157 15.72 13.25 3.45
C GLU A 157 15.23 12.30 4.54
N LEU A 158 13.91 12.18 4.72
CA LEU A 158 13.27 11.18 5.59
C LEU A 158 13.50 9.75 5.07
N GLY A 159 13.53 9.57 3.76
CA GLY A 159 13.84 8.28 3.13
C GLY A 159 15.29 7.85 3.36
N ASP A 160 16.24 8.79 3.25
CA ASP A 160 17.66 8.53 3.52
C ASP A 160 17.95 8.30 5.01
N ALA A 161 17.29 9.03 5.92
CA ALA A 161 17.41 8.80 7.36
C ALA A 161 16.85 7.42 7.77
N ALA A 162 15.71 7.00 7.20
CA ALA A 162 15.13 5.68 7.43
C ALA A 162 16.01 4.55 6.87
N MET A 163 16.54 4.71 5.64
CA MET A 163 17.47 3.74 5.07
C MET A 163 18.81 3.69 5.82
N GLY A 164 19.30 4.83 6.30
CA GLY A 164 20.51 4.92 7.14
C GLY A 164 20.36 4.21 8.49
N ALA A 165 19.19 4.35 9.14
CA ALA A 165 18.89 3.65 10.39
C ALA A 165 18.72 2.13 10.20
N MET A 166 18.21 1.68 9.05
CA MET A 166 18.04 0.26 8.72
C MET A 166 19.32 -0.41 8.18
N GLY A 167 20.27 0.35 7.64
CA GLY A 167 21.52 -0.14 7.03
C GLY A 167 22.70 -0.37 7.99
N GLY A 168 22.50 -0.26 9.30
CA GLY A 168 23.56 -0.32 10.31
C GLY A 168 24.13 -1.71 10.62
N ALA A 169 24.60 -2.46 9.61
CA ALA A 169 25.42 -3.65 9.82
C ALA A 169 26.40 -3.89 8.67
N ALA A 170 27.63 -3.37 8.80
CA ALA A 170 28.91 -3.94 8.31
C ALA A 170 29.94 -2.85 7.95
N ALA A 171 30.57 -2.24 8.96
CA ALA A 171 31.89 -1.62 8.78
C ALA A 171 32.64 -1.50 10.12
N GLY A 172 32.74 -2.61 10.85
CA GLY A 172 33.74 -2.75 11.91
C GLY A 172 35.07 -3.10 11.27
N GLY A 173 35.76 -2.10 10.72
CA GLY A 173 37.13 -2.23 10.23
C GLY A 173 38.07 -2.48 11.40
N GLU A 174 38.75 -3.62 11.37
CA GLU A 174 39.93 -3.92 12.18
C GLU A 174 40.96 -2.80 12.01
N SER A 175 41.40 -2.19 13.10
CA SER A 175 42.57 -1.31 13.16
C SER A 175 43.03 -1.18 14.62
N GLY A 176 44.10 -1.91 14.98
CA GLY A 176 44.81 -1.73 16.25
C GLY A 176 45.24 -3.04 16.89
#